data_AF-A0A2P6PIG0-F1
#
_entry.id   AF-A0A2P6PIG0-F1
#
_cell.length_a   1.000
_cell.length_b   1.000
_cell.length_c   1.000
_cell.angle_alpha   90.00
_cell.angle_beta   90.00
_cell.angle_gamma   90.00
#
_symmetry.space_group_name_H-M   'P 1'
#
loop_
_entity.id
_entity.type
_entity.pdbx_description
1 polymer ?
#
loop_
_entity_poly.entity_id
_entity_poly.type
_entity_poly.pdbx_seq_one_letter_code
_entity_poly.pdbx_strand_id
1 'polypeptide(L)'
;MGVGYPLDIVVCSALGADMYDCVYPTRTARFGTALIPEGVLKLKHKAMAEDIRPIDPTSACMVCKNYTRAYIHCLVTKDAMGS
;
A
#
# COMPACT_ATOMS: atom_id res chain seq x y z
N MET A 1 -4.27 -11.12 17.38
CA MET A 1 -4.08 -11.75 16.06
C MET A 1 -5.17 -11.33 15.09
N GLY A 2 -4.84 -11.00 13.85
CA GLY A 2 -5.80 -10.56 12.82
C GLY A 2 -6.05 -9.06 12.73
N VAL A 3 -5.24 -8.23 13.40
CA VAL A 3 -5.36 -6.76 13.40
C VAL A 3 -4.28 -6.18 12.50
N GLY A 4 -4.68 -5.46 11.45
CA GLY A 4 -3.75 -4.96 10.45
C GLY A 4 -4.12 -3.63 9.80
N TYR A 5 -5.32 -3.11 10.07
CA TYR A 5 -5.67 -1.77 9.62
C TYR A 5 -4.88 -0.75 10.44
N PRO A 6 -4.26 0.29 9.82
CA PRO A 6 -3.37 1.19 10.54
C PRO A 6 -3.99 1.85 11.78
N LEU A 7 -5.26 2.26 11.70
CA LEU A 7 -5.97 2.86 12.83
C LEU A 7 -6.16 1.87 13.99
N ASP A 8 -6.52 0.62 13.67
CA ASP A 8 -6.76 -0.40 14.68
C ASP A 8 -5.47 -0.74 15.42
N ILE A 9 -4.33 -0.78 14.73
CA ILE A 9 -3.02 -0.98 15.35
C ILE A 9 -2.73 0.13 16.37
N VAL A 10 -3.01 1.40 16.03
CA VAL A 10 -2.80 2.54 16.94
C VAL A 10 -3.72 2.44 18.16
N VAL A 11 -5.00 2.14 17.96
CA VAL A 11 -5.97 2.03 19.07
C VAL A 11 -5.64 0.84 19.97
N CYS A 12 -5.35 -0.33 19.41
CA CYS A 12 -4.96 -1.51 20.18
C CYS A 12 -3.65 -1.29 20.94
N SER A 13 -2.70 -0.52 20.39
CA SER A 13 -1.45 -0.17 21.08
C SER A 13 -1.75 0.71 22.29
N ALA A 14 -2.66 1.68 22.16
CA ALA A 14 -3.11 2.50 23.29
C ALA A 14 -3.85 1.68 24.37
N LEU A 15 -4.46 0.55 23.99
CA LEU A 15 -5.13 -0.39 24.90
C LEU A 15 -4.18 -1.44 25.50
N GLY A 16 -2.88 -1.40 25.18
CA GLY A 16 -1.85 -2.25 25.78
C GLY A 16 -1.51 -3.53 25.02
N ALA A 17 -1.93 -3.67 23.75
CA ALA A 17 -1.46 -4.76 22.89
C ALA A 17 -0.08 -4.43 22.29
N ASP A 18 0.81 -5.43 22.25
CA ASP A 18 2.23 -5.30 21.87
C ASP A 18 2.61 -6.09 20.59
N MET A 19 1.80 -7.08 20.18
CA MET A 19 2.05 -7.89 18.99
C MET A 19 0.86 -7.93 18.03
N TYR A 20 1.16 -7.83 16.72
CA TYR A 20 0.17 -7.79 15.63
C TYR A 20 0.58 -8.68 14.45
N ASP A 21 -0.38 -9.39 13.89
CA ASP A 21 -0.26 -10.13 12.63
C ASP A 21 -1.54 -9.93 11.80
N CYS A 22 -1.37 -9.70 10.50
CA CYS A 22 -2.49 -9.61 9.58
C CYS A 22 -2.04 -9.78 8.12
N VAL A 23 -2.92 -10.38 7.30
CA VAL A 23 -2.76 -10.45 5.85
C VAL A 23 -3.16 -9.16 5.12
N TYR A 24 -3.63 -8.14 5.86
CA TYR A 24 -4.08 -6.87 5.29
C TYR A 24 -3.10 -6.23 4.30
N PRO A 25 -1.80 -6.03 4.62
CA PRO A 25 -0.89 -5.37 3.68
C PRO A 25 -0.67 -6.19 2.41
N THR A 26 -0.49 -7.51 2.51
CA THR A 26 -0.21 -8.38 1.36
C THR A 26 -1.45 -8.57 0.48
N ARG A 27 -2.63 -8.73 1.07
CA ARG A 27 -3.90 -8.83 0.35
C ARG A 27 -4.22 -7.53 -0.38
N THR A 28 -4.08 -6.39 0.29
CA THR A 28 -4.38 -5.06 -0.28
C THR A 28 -3.44 -4.73 -1.45
N ALA A 29 -2.17 -5.10 -1.33
CA ALA A 29 -1.20 -4.95 -2.42
C ALA A 29 -1.59 -5.74 -3.68
N ARG A 30 -2.04 -7.00 -3.54
CA ARG A 30 -2.51 -7.82 -4.68
C ARG A 30 -3.73 -7.22 -5.38
N PHE A 31 -4.62 -6.56 -4.64
CA PHE A 31 -5.73 -5.83 -5.24
C PHE A 31 -5.32 -4.51 -5.90
N GLY A 32 -4.03 -4.16 -5.90
CA GLY A 32 -3.53 -2.95 -6.54
C GLY A 32 -3.77 -1.70 -5.72
N THR A 33 -3.75 -1.81 -4.40
CA THR A 33 -3.89 -0.67 -3.48
C THR A 33 -2.66 -0.57 -2.61
N ALA A 34 -2.05 0.61 -2.58
CA ALA A 34 -0.93 0.94 -1.70
C ALA A 34 -1.43 1.65 -0.44
N LEU A 35 -0.77 1.38 0.68
CA LEU A 35 -0.99 2.09 1.94
C LEU A 35 -0.07 3.31 1.96
N ILE A 36 -0.64 4.48 2.22
CA ILE A 36 0.08 5.75 2.35
C ILE A 36 -0.35 6.42 3.67
N PRO A 37 0.44 7.36 4.22
CA PRO A 37 0.08 8.06 5.46
C PRO A 37 -1.32 8.72 5.40
N GLU A 38 -1.71 9.21 4.23
CA GLU A 38 -3.02 9.84 3.99
C GLU A 38 -4.17 8.84 3.82
N GLY A 39 -3.90 7.53 3.83
CA GLY A 39 -4.90 6.47 3.68
C GLY A 39 -4.52 5.44 2.63
N VAL A 40 -5.38 5.27 1.61
CA VAL A 40 -5.22 4.24 0.59
C VAL A 40 -5.10 4.83 -0.81
N LEU A 41 -4.06 4.44 -1.54
CA LEU A 41 -3.83 4.84 -2.92
C LEU A 41 -4.19 3.69 -3.86
N LYS A 42 -5.26 3.86 -4.63
CA LYS A 42 -5.71 2.85 -5.60
C LYS A 42 -4.91 2.97 -6.90
N LEU A 43 -3.94 2.09 -7.08
CA LEU A 43 -3.01 2.12 -8.20
C LEU A 43 -3.66 1.72 -9.52
N LYS A 44 -4.82 1.05 -9.52
CA LYS A 44 -5.59 0.72 -10.74
C LYS A 44 -6.34 1.91 -11.36
N HIS A 45 -6.39 3.07 -10.70
CA HIS A 45 -7.07 4.24 -11.27
C HIS A 45 -6.30 4.83 -12.46
N LYS A 46 -7.04 5.25 -13.49
CA LYS A 46 -6.46 5.89 -14.69
C LYS A 46 -5.61 7.13 -14.37
N ALA A 47 -5.94 7.86 -13.31
CA ALA A 47 -5.17 9.02 -12.85
C ALA A 47 -3.72 8.66 -12.46
N MET A 48 -3.44 7.40 -12.15
CA MET A 48 -2.09 6.93 -11.79
C MET A 48 -1.26 6.55 -13.02
N ALA A 49 -1.85 6.45 -14.21
CA ALA A 49 -1.17 5.96 -15.42
C ALA A 49 -0.01 6.85 -15.88
N GLU A 50 -0.10 8.15 -15.62
CA GLU A 50 0.90 9.16 -16.01
C GLU A 50 1.58 9.81 -14.79
N ASP A 51 1.30 9.34 -13.57
CA ASP A 51 1.88 9.90 -12.36
C ASP A 51 3.31 9.37 -12.14
N ILE A 52 4.30 10.21 -12.42
CA ILE A 52 5.73 9.91 -12.25
C ILE A 52 6.21 10.03 -10.80
N ARG A 53 5.35 10.43 -9.86
CA ARG A 53 5.72 10.52 -8.44
C ARG A 53 5.86 9.12 -7.83
N PRO A 54 6.67 8.96 -6.78
CA PRO A 54 6.70 7.72 -5.99
C PRO A 54 5.37 7.52 -5.25
N ILE A 55 5.11 6.31 -4.74
CA ILE A 55 3.91 6.04 -3.93
C ILE A 55 3.84 7.00 -2.75
N ASP A 56 4.93 7.12 -2.00
CA ASP A 56 5.11 8.03 -0.88
C ASP A 56 6.52 8.63 -0.94
N PRO A 57 6.67 9.96 -1.08
CA PRO A 57 7.97 10.63 -1.14
C PRO A 57 8.73 10.62 0.20
N THR A 58 8.04 10.39 1.32
CA THR A 58 8.64 10.35 2.65
C THR A 58 9.15 8.95 3.02
N SER A 59 8.73 7.92 2.30
CA SER A 59 9.08 6.54 2.59
C SER A 59 10.46 6.16 2.04
N ALA A 60 11.28 5.53 2.89
CA ALA A 60 12.63 5.08 2.53
C ALA A 60 12.67 3.69 1.84
N CYS A 61 11.51 3.08 1.55
CA CYS A 61 11.45 1.72 1.02
C CYS A 61 12.00 1.62 -0.41
N MET A 62 12.47 0.43 -0.80
CA MET A 62 13.03 0.18 -2.13
C MET A 62 12.07 0.57 -3.26
N VAL A 63 10.77 0.34 -3.06
CA VAL A 63 9.76 0.58 -4.09
C VAL A 63 9.60 2.08 -4.35
N CYS A 64 9.46 2.89 -3.30
CA CYS A 64 9.32 4.34 -3.42
C CYS A 64 10.57 5.03 -3.98
N LYS A 65 11.76 4.43 -3.84
CA LYS A 65 13.00 4.97 -4.40
C LYS A 65 13.20 4.67 -5.88
N ASN A 66 12.74 3.50 -6.34
CA ASN A 66 13.09 2.98 -7.66
C ASN A 66 11.94 3.03 -8.66
N TYR A 67 10.68 3.12 -8.20
CA TYR A 67 9.51 2.98 -9.05
C TYR A 67 8.52 4.13 -8.88
N THR A 68 7.88 4.48 -9.99
CA THR A 68 6.83 5.50 -10.06
C THR A 68 5.45 4.88 -9.95
N ARG A 69 4.44 5.67 -9.56
CA ARG A 69 3.04 5.24 -9.54
C ARG A 69 2.57 4.78 -10.92
N ALA A 70 2.98 5.45 -11.99
CA ALA A 70 2.73 5.07 -13.37
C ALA A 70 3.28 3.70 -13.72
N TYR A 71 4.53 3.41 -13.33
CA TYR A 71 5.14 2.11 -13.56
C TYR A 71 4.36 1.00 -12.85
N ILE A 72 4.00 1.23 -11.58
CA ILE A 72 3.26 0.23 -10.78
C ILE A 72 1.82 0.08 -11.29
N HIS A 73 1.16 1.16 -11.72
CA HIS A 73 -0.14 1.11 -12.39
C HIS A 73 -0.10 0.19 -13.61
N CYS A 74 0.94 0.34 -14.44
CA CYS A 74 1.16 -0.48 -15.62
C CYS A 74 1.32 -1.96 -15.25
N LEU A 75 2.17 -2.28 -14.26
CA LEU A 75 2.37 -3.65 -13.77
C LEU A 75 1.08 -4.27 -13.23
N VAL A 76 0.39 -3.58 -12.32
CA VAL A 76 -0.81 -4.09 -11.65
C VAL A 76 -1.99 -4.27 -12.62
N THR A 77 -2.01 -3.53 -13.73
CA THR A 77 -3.08 -3.60 -14.73
C THR A 77 -2.77 -4.60 -15.85
N LYS A 78 -1.49 -4.81 -16.20
CA LYS A 78 -1.08 -5.65 -17.33
C LYS A 78 -0.58 -7.04 -16.91
N ASP A 79 0.08 -7.17 -15.77
CA ASP A 79 0.55 -8.46 -15.27
C ASP A 79 -0.52 -9.13 -14.42
N ALA A 80 -0.70 -10.44 -14.61
CA ALA A 80 -1.60 -11.31 -13.83
C ALA A 80 -1.24 -11.40 -12.33
N MET A 81 -0.26 -10.63 -11.85
CA MET A 81 0.10 -10.55 -10.43
C MET A 81 -0.99 -9.92 -9.55
N GLY A 82 -2.04 -9.34 -10.16
CA GLY A 82 -3.16 -8.68 -9.49
C GLY A 82 -4.55 -9.28 -9.72
N SER A 83 -4.64 -10.50 -10.26
CA SER A 83 -5.87 -11.28 -10.49
C SER A 83 -5.66 -12.76 -10.24
#